data_AF-X1U3F2-F1
#
_entry.id   AF-X1U3F2-F1
#
_cell.length_a   1.000
_cell.length_b   1.000
_cell.length_c   1.000
_cell.angle_alpha   90.00
_cell.angle_beta   90.00
_cell.angle_gamma   90.00
#
_symmetry.space_group_name_H-M   'P 1'
#
loop_
_entity.id
_entity.type
_entity.pdbx_description
1 polymer ?
#
loop_
_entity_poly.entity_id
_entity_poly.type
_entity_poly.pdbx_seq_one_letter_code
_entity_poly.pdbx_strand_id
1 'polypeptide(L)'
;LEYAATDVRHLLTMQKTLGKRLQALGRTAWVTEECARIEEVRYTAPNLETAYLSVKGAKDLDGHGLAVLQSLFLFREKEARRRQRPPFMVLPGATLIFLAINPEANLSEVPGLGQSGLKRFGQGLRQALHNGKTAPPIHRPHLIKAIRASKEQAQRLIRLKEWRTSLGSSLSLDPSLLWPLTSLERLAKEPDTLSVELTSDEIRHWQRDVVASSLQACLS
;
A
#
# COMPACT_ATOMS: atom_id res chain seq x y z
N LEU A 1 -29.47 11.95 -7.84
CA LEU A 1 -28.91 13.14 -8.54
C LEU A 1 -28.55 14.24 -7.55
N GLU A 2 -29.41 14.51 -6.56
CA GLU A 2 -29.17 15.56 -5.56
C GLU A 2 -27.92 15.34 -4.69
N TYR A 3 -27.62 14.08 -4.30
CA TYR A 3 -26.40 13.74 -3.54
C TYR A 3 -25.12 14.12 -4.29
N ALA A 4 -24.95 13.66 -5.53
CA ALA A 4 -23.77 13.96 -6.35
C ALA A 4 -23.62 15.47 -6.66
N ALA A 5 -24.74 16.19 -6.82
CA ALA A 5 -24.70 17.63 -7.02
C ALA A 5 -24.27 18.39 -5.75
N THR A 6 -24.61 17.85 -4.57
CA THR A 6 -24.24 18.44 -3.28
C THR A 6 -22.75 18.28 -3.00
N ASP A 7 -22.13 17.17 -3.42
CA ASP A 7 -20.69 16.92 -3.25
C ASP A 7 -19.81 17.97 -3.95
N VAL A 8 -20.28 18.56 -5.04
CA VAL A 8 -19.52 19.56 -5.82
C VAL A 8 -19.94 21.01 -5.56
N ARG A 9 -21.15 21.23 -5.02
CA ARG A 9 -21.77 22.56 -4.85
C ARG A 9 -20.88 23.55 -4.10
N HIS A 10 -20.17 23.07 -3.09
CA HIS A 10 -19.39 23.93 -2.19
C HIS A 10 -17.89 23.98 -2.51
N LEU A 11 -17.40 23.16 -3.46
CA LEU A 11 -15.97 23.04 -3.73
C LEU A 11 -15.32 24.35 -4.20
N LEU A 12 -16.00 25.14 -5.05
CA LEU A 12 -15.47 26.44 -5.51
C LEU A 12 -15.35 27.46 -4.37
N THR A 13 -16.32 27.48 -3.46
CA THR A 13 -16.28 28.37 -2.28
C THR A 13 -15.20 27.94 -1.31
N MET A 14 -15.05 26.62 -1.09
CA MET A 14 -13.97 26.06 -0.28
C MET A 14 -12.60 26.37 -0.87
N GLN A 15 -12.43 26.18 -2.18
CA GLN A 15 -11.17 26.46 -2.88
C GLN A 15 -10.76 27.94 -2.72
N LYS A 16 -11.69 28.89 -2.91
CA LYS A 16 -11.41 30.32 -2.69
C LYS A 16 -11.01 30.63 -1.24
N THR A 17 -11.70 30.03 -0.28
CA THR A 17 -11.46 30.26 1.15
C THR A 17 -10.12 29.69 1.58
N LEU A 18 -9.81 28.45 1.18
CA LEU A 18 -8.53 27.79 1.44
C LEU A 18 -7.38 28.49 0.72
N GLY A 19 -7.59 28.93 -0.52
CA GLY A 19 -6.60 29.70 -1.30
C GLY A 19 -6.15 30.98 -0.59
N LYS A 20 -7.10 31.76 -0.05
CA LYS A 20 -6.77 32.96 0.75
C LYS A 20 -5.95 32.62 1.99
N ARG A 21 -6.30 31.53 2.71
CA ARG A 21 -5.55 31.08 3.89
C ARG A 21 -4.14 30.61 3.52
N LEU A 22 -3.99 29.86 2.43
CA LEU A 22 -2.69 29.40 1.93
C LEU A 22 -1.80 30.57 1.52
N GLN A 23 -2.36 31.60 0.89
CA GLN A 23 -1.63 32.82 0.56
C GLN A 23 -1.17 33.55 1.82
N ALA A 24 -2.05 33.73 2.81
CA ALA A 24 -1.71 34.36 4.08
C ALA A 24 -0.61 33.59 4.86
N LEU A 25 -0.54 32.27 4.69
CA LEU A 25 0.48 31.42 5.30
C LEU A 25 1.76 31.27 4.44
N GLY A 26 1.80 31.82 3.22
CA GLY A 26 2.91 31.63 2.29
C GLY A 26 3.03 30.21 1.71
N ARG A 27 1.98 29.38 1.76
CA ARG A 27 2.00 27.95 1.41
C ARG A 27 1.41 27.62 0.05
N THR A 28 1.18 28.64 -0.79
CA THR A 28 0.57 28.44 -2.12
C THR A 28 1.43 27.55 -3.01
N ALA A 29 2.75 27.74 -3.00
CA ALA A 29 3.69 26.91 -3.74
C ALA A 29 3.67 25.43 -3.27
N TRP A 30 3.57 25.21 -1.95
CA TRP A 30 3.56 23.87 -1.36
C TRP A 30 2.37 23.05 -1.88
N VAL A 31 1.18 23.65 -1.87
CA VAL A 31 -0.05 22.98 -2.34
C VAL A 31 -0.04 22.81 -3.85
N THR A 32 0.49 23.78 -4.60
CA THR A 32 0.62 23.67 -6.06
C THR A 32 1.47 22.47 -6.44
N GLU A 33 2.62 22.29 -5.77
CA GLU A 33 3.49 21.13 -5.96
C GLU A 33 2.81 19.81 -5.58
N GLU A 34 2.11 19.73 -4.44
CA GLU A 34 1.38 18.52 -4.07
C GLU A 34 0.25 18.18 -5.06
N CYS A 35 -0.45 19.18 -5.59
CA CYS A 35 -1.49 18.96 -6.60
C CYS A 35 -0.90 18.40 -7.90
N ALA A 36 0.17 19.01 -8.41
CA ALA A 36 0.87 18.52 -9.60
C ALA A 36 1.34 17.07 -9.42
N ARG A 37 1.89 16.74 -8.26
CA ARG A 37 2.30 15.35 -7.94
C ARG A 37 1.12 14.38 -7.89
N ILE A 38 -0.04 14.79 -7.35
CA ILE A 38 -1.24 13.96 -7.33
C ILE A 38 -1.77 13.74 -8.76
N GLU A 39 -1.68 14.75 -9.63
CA GLU A 39 -2.06 14.65 -11.04
C GLU A 39 -1.20 13.66 -11.84
N GLU A 40 0.01 13.36 -11.38
CA GLU A 40 0.90 12.36 -11.99
C GLU A 40 0.59 10.92 -11.58
N VAL A 41 -0.20 10.70 -10.52
CA VAL A 41 -0.52 9.34 -10.05
C VAL A 41 -1.27 8.58 -11.16
N ARG A 42 -0.75 7.41 -11.52
CA ARG A 42 -1.35 6.50 -12.50
C ARG A 42 -1.75 5.19 -11.84
N TYR A 43 -2.89 4.64 -12.27
CA TYR A 43 -3.26 3.28 -11.90
C TYR A 43 -2.22 2.31 -12.45
N THR A 44 -1.55 1.58 -11.55
CA THR A 44 -0.66 0.48 -11.90
C THR A 44 -1.40 -0.82 -11.63
N ALA A 45 -1.63 -1.61 -12.69
CA ALA A 45 -2.24 -2.92 -12.53
C ALA A 45 -1.33 -3.81 -11.66
N PRO A 46 -1.88 -4.56 -10.69
CA PRO A 46 -1.07 -5.49 -9.90
C PRO A 46 -0.37 -6.49 -10.81
N ASN A 47 0.94 -6.71 -10.59
CA ASN A 47 1.64 -7.79 -11.26
C ASN A 47 1.05 -9.13 -10.79
N LEU A 48 0.38 -9.86 -11.68
CA LEU A 48 -0.29 -11.10 -11.35
C LEU A 48 0.67 -12.19 -10.85
N GLU A 49 1.95 -12.11 -11.21
CA GLU A 49 3.00 -13.03 -10.77
C GLU A 49 3.37 -12.85 -9.30
N THR A 50 3.02 -11.73 -8.67
CA THR A 50 3.38 -11.45 -7.25
C THR A 50 2.20 -10.99 -6.41
N ALA A 51 1.13 -10.50 -7.03
CA ALA A 51 -0.03 -9.94 -6.33
C ALA A 51 -0.72 -10.95 -5.40
N TYR A 52 -0.67 -12.25 -5.71
CA TYR A 52 -1.22 -13.29 -4.84
C TYR A 52 -0.54 -13.34 -3.47
N LEU A 53 0.71 -12.89 -3.34
CA LEU A 53 1.44 -12.82 -2.07
C LEU A 53 0.87 -11.77 -1.11
N SER A 54 0.11 -10.79 -1.63
CA SER A 54 -0.56 -9.75 -0.83
C SER A 54 -1.88 -10.21 -0.19
N VAL A 55 -2.40 -11.38 -0.57
CA VAL A 55 -3.63 -11.91 0.01
C VAL A 55 -3.41 -12.18 1.51
N LYS A 56 -4.27 -11.61 2.35
CA LYS A 56 -4.22 -11.81 3.81
C LYS A 56 -4.28 -13.31 4.13
N GLY A 57 -3.27 -13.84 4.84
CA GLY A 57 -3.09 -15.26 5.13
C GLY A 57 -2.11 -15.98 4.22
N ALA A 58 -1.69 -15.38 3.09
CA ALA A 58 -0.71 -16.00 2.19
C ALA A 58 0.65 -16.24 2.89
N LYS A 59 1.01 -15.40 3.87
CA LYS A 59 2.28 -15.48 4.61
C LYS A 59 2.47 -16.79 5.37
N ASP A 60 1.38 -17.46 5.72
CA ASP A 60 1.37 -18.68 6.52
C ASP A 60 1.36 -19.94 5.66
N LEU A 61 1.25 -19.79 4.33
CA LEU A 61 1.29 -20.90 3.38
C LEU A 61 2.73 -21.34 3.11
N ASP A 62 2.90 -22.65 2.98
CA ASP A 62 4.12 -23.27 2.49
C ASP A 62 4.24 -23.15 0.95
N GLY A 63 5.32 -23.68 0.38
CA GLY A 63 5.58 -23.56 -1.06
C GLY A 63 4.48 -24.17 -1.94
N HIS A 64 3.88 -25.29 -1.52
CA HIS A 64 2.79 -25.93 -2.23
C HIS A 64 1.49 -25.14 -2.09
N GLY A 65 1.14 -24.68 -0.89
CA GLY A 65 -0.01 -23.81 -0.66
C GLY A 65 0.08 -22.52 -1.47
N LEU A 66 1.28 -21.94 -1.63
CA LEU A 66 1.50 -20.76 -2.47
C LEU A 66 1.28 -21.04 -3.96
N ALA A 67 1.69 -22.21 -4.45
CA ALA A 67 1.45 -22.62 -5.84
C ALA A 67 -0.06 -22.76 -6.11
N VAL A 68 -0.80 -23.36 -5.17
CA VAL A 68 -2.27 -23.43 -5.22
C VAL A 68 -2.89 -22.04 -5.16
N LEU A 69 -2.45 -21.18 -4.25
CA LEU A 69 -2.95 -19.81 -4.13
C LEU A 69 -2.71 -19.00 -5.40
N GLN A 70 -1.53 -19.09 -6.02
CA GLN A 70 -1.21 -18.39 -7.27
C GLN A 70 -2.19 -18.78 -8.38
N SER A 71 -2.41 -20.09 -8.58
CA SER A 71 -3.34 -20.59 -9.59
C SER A 71 -4.79 -20.15 -9.35
N LEU A 72 -5.26 -20.24 -8.10
CA LEU A 72 -6.59 -19.77 -7.71
C LEU A 72 -6.75 -18.25 -7.87
N PHE A 73 -5.71 -17.48 -7.55
CA PHE A 73 -5.68 -16.03 -7.71
C PHE A 73 -5.81 -15.65 -9.18
N LEU A 74 -5.02 -16.26 -10.07
CA LEU A 74 -5.10 -16.03 -11.52
C LEU A 74 -6.49 -16.35 -12.08
N PHE A 75 -7.10 -17.44 -11.63
CA PHE A 75 -8.48 -17.78 -11.98
C PHE A 75 -9.45 -16.67 -11.57
N ARG A 76 -9.36 -16.20 -10.32
CA ARG A 76 -10.23 -15.13 -9.79
C ARG A 76 -10.07 -13.84 -10.60
N GLU A 77 -8.84 -13.40 -10.87
CA GLU A 77 -8.58 -12.17 -11.63
C GLU A 77 -9.12 -12.26 -13.06
N LYS A 78 -8.98 -13.42 -13.72
CA LYS A 78 -9.55 -13.67 -15.05
C LYS A 78 -11.07 -13.59 -15.04
N GLU A 79 -11.73 -14.22 -14.08
CA GLU A 79 -13.19 -14.20 -13.96
C GLU A 79 -13.72 -12.81 -13.56
N ALA A 80 -13.00 -12.08 -12.72
CA ALA A 80 -13.34 -10.71 -12.31
C ALA A 80 -13.38 -9.77 -13.51
N ARG A 81 -12.33 -9.82 -14.35
CA ARG A 81 -12.24 -9.06 -15.61
C ARG A 81 -13.35 -9.46 -16.58
N ARG A 82 -13.52 -10.76 -16.83
CA ARG A 82 -14.55 -11.28 -17.75
C ARG A 82 -15.96 -10.83 -17.37
N ARG A 83 -16.23 -10.68 -16.08
CA ARG A 83 -17.54 -10.31 -15.54
C ARG A 83 -17.69 -8.83 -15.22
N GLN A 84 -16.62 -8.04 -15.35
CA GLN A 84 -16.57 -6.64 -14.92
C GLN A 84 -17.02 -6.48 -13.45
N ARG A 85 -16.51 -7.36 -12.58
CA ARG A 85 -16.82 -7.36 -11.14
C ARG A 85 -15.52 -7.25 -10.35
N PRO A 86 -15.55 -6.60 -9.17
CA PRO A 86 -14.42 -6.65 -8.24
C PRO A 86 -14.02 -8.10 -7.90
N PRO A 87 -12.73 -8.42 -7.78
CA PRO A 87 -12.28 -9.80 -7.52
C PRO A 87 -12.90 -10.46 -6.29
N PHE A 88 -13.12 -9.70 -5.21
CA PHE A 88 -13.72 -10.23 -3.98
C PHE A 88 -15.17 -10.70 -4.15
N MET A 89 -15.89 -10.20 -5.17
CA MET A 89 -17.25 -10.68 -5.51
C MET A 89 -17.22 -11.97 -6.34
N VAL A 90 -16.08 -12.34 -6.91
CA VAL A 90 -15.89 -13.63 -7.58
C VAL A 90 -15.54 -14.69 -6.56
N LEU A 91 -14.45 -14.47 -5.81
CA LEU A 91 -14.01 -15.32 -4.71
C LEU A 91 -13.42 -14.47 -3.59
N PRO A 92 -13.94 -14.56 -2.35
CA PRO A 92 -13.35 -13.88 -1.21
C PRO A 92 -11.90 -14.32 -0.97
N GLY A 93 -11.06 -13.42 -0.47
CA GLY A 93 -9.66 -13.73 -0.14
C GLY A 93 -9.53 -14.88 0.86
N ALA A 94 -10.41 -14.93 1.87
CA ALA A 94 -10.45 -16.03 2.84
C ALA A 94 -10.75 -17.39 2.19
N THR A 95 -11.61 -17.43 1.18
CA THR A 95 -11.92 -18.64 0.41
C THR A 95 -10.71 -19.13 -0.38
N LEU A 96 -9.94 -18.23 -0.98
CA LEU A 96 -8.68 -18.59 -1.66
C LEU A 96 -7.69 -19.24 -0.70
N ILE A 97 -7.52 -18.65 0.49
CA ILE A 97 -6.61 -19.20 1.51
C ILE A 97 -7.11 -20.55 2.02
N PHE A 98 -8.41 -20.68 2.30
CA PHE A 98 -8.98 -21.95 2.74
C PHE A 98 -8.71 -23.08 1.74
N LEU A 99 -8.92 -22.81 0.44
CA LEU A 99 -8.65 -23.76 -0.64
C LEU A 99 -7.16 -24.03 -0.84
N ALA A 100 -6.30 -23.04 -0.61
CA ALA A 100 -4.85 -23.23 -0.67
C ALA A 100 -4.33 -24.13 0.45
N ILE A 101 -4.94 -24.06 1.65
CA ILE A 101 -4.63 -24.93 2.79
C ILE A 101 -5.25 -26.32 2.58
N ASN A 102 -6.47 -26.39 2.04
CA ASN A 102 -7.25 -27.61 1.88
C ASN A 102 -7.60 -27.86 0.40
N PRO A 103 -6.61 -28.21 -0.45
CA PRO A 103 -6.84 -28.30 -1.90
C PRO A 103 -7.74 -29.48 -2.32
N GLU A 104 -7.93 -30.47 -1.44
CA GLU A 104 -8.85 -31.59 -1.63
C GLU A 104 -10.27 -31.34 -1.09
N ALA A 105 -10.54 -30.15 -0.54
CA ALA A 105 -11.83 -29.87 0.09
C ALA A 105 -12.98 -29.99 -0.92
N ASN A 106 -14.10 -30.56 -0.46
CA ASN A 106 -15.32 -30.60 -1.24
C ASN A 106 -15.83 -29.17 -1.48
N LEU A 107 -15.91 -28.76 -2.75
CA LEU A 107 -16.28 -27.38 -3.09
C LEU A 107 -17.68 -26.96 -2.60
N SER A 108 -18.59 -27.90 -2.34
CA SER A 108 -19.90 -27.57 -1.76
C SER A 108 -19.85 -27.11 -0.30
N GLU A 109 -18.77 -27.45 0.40
CA GLU A 109 -18.57 -27.15 1.83
C GLU A 109 -17.61 -25.97 2.04
N VAL A 110 -17.06 -25.42 0.95
CA VAL A 110 -16.09 -24.33 1.01
C VAL A 110 -16.76 -23.02 1.48
N PRO A 111 -16.27 -22.41 2.57
CA PRO A 111 -16.78 -21.14 3.06
C PRO A 111 -16.67 -20.02 2.02
N GLY A 112 -17.74 -19.25 1.84
CA GLY A 112 -17.77 -18.07 0.95
C GLY A 112 -17.93 -18.36 -0.54
N LEU A 113 -17.97 -19.63 -0.98
CA LEU A 113 -18.29 -19.98 -2.37
C LEU A 113 -19.81 -20.03 -2.60
N GLY A 114 -20.54 -20.71 -1.71
CA GLY A 114 -21.99 -20.93 -1.80
C GLY A 114 -22.42 -21.73 -3.05
N GLN A 115 -23.68 -22.15 -3.09
CA GLN A 115 -24.19 -22.98 -4.20
C GLN A 115 -24.18 -22.25 -5.56
N SER A 116 -24.51 -20.96 -5.56
CA SER A 116 -24.48 -20.15 -6.79
C SER A 116 -23.06 -19.97 -7.32
N GLY A 117 -22.08 -19.76 -6.44
CA GLY A 117 -20.67 -19.68 -6.82
C GLY A 117 -20.16 -21.02 -7.32
N LEU A 118 -20.52 -22.13 -6.67
CA LEU A 118 -20.17 -23.48 -7.10
C LEU A 118 -20.68 -23.80 -8.50
N LYS A 119 -21.98 -23.55 -8.76
CA LYS A 119 -22.57 -23.76 -10.10
C LYS A 119 -21.86 -22.93 -11.18
N ARG A 120 -21.42 -21.73 -10.81
CA ARG A 120 -20.86 -20.74 -11.72
C ARG A 120 -19.37 -20.91 -11.98
N PHE A 121 -18.62 -21.32 -10.97
CA PHE A 121 -17.15 -21.33 -10.96
C PHE A 121 -16.54 -22.70 -10.72
N GLY A 122 -17.34 -23.72 -10.38
CA GLY A 122 -16.85 -25.02 -9.91
C GLY A 122 -15.89 -25.73 -10.86
N GLN A 123 -16.17 -25.72 -12.16
CA GLN A 123 -15.26 -26.31 -13.15
C GLN A 123 -13.92 -25.55 -13.21
N GLY A 124 -13.96 -24.22 -13.28
CA GLY A 124 -12.76 -23.40 -13.33
C GLY A 124 -11.94 -23.49 -12.04
N LEU A 125 -12.60 -23.56 -10.89
CA LEU A 125 -11.97 -23.79 -9.59
C LEU A 125 -11.28 -25.15 -9.52
N ARG A 126 -11.92 -26.23 -9.97
CA ARG A 126 -11.30 -27.56 -10.04
C ARG A 126 -10.05 -27.56 -10.91
N GLN A 127 -10.11 -26.89 -12.07
CA GLN A 127 -8.94 -26.75 -12.93
C GLN A 127 -7.82 -25.94 -12.25
N ALA A 128 -8.15 -24.83 -11.60
CA ALA A 128 -7.18 -24.00 -10.89
C ALA A 128 -6.52 -24.77 -9.73
N LEU A 129 -7.31 -25.51 -8.95
CA LEU A 129 -6.80 -26.39 -7.89
C LEU A 129 -5.86 -27.45 -8.46
N HIS A 130 -6.27 -28.13 -9.53
CA HIS A 130 -5.44 -29.13 -10.20
C HIS A 130 -4.09 -28.54 -10.65
N ASN A 131 -4.12 -27.43 -11.39
CA ASN A 131 -2.92 -26.75 -11.88
C ASN A 131 -1.97 -26.36 -10.73
N GLY A 132 -2.54 -25.84 -9.63
CA GLY A 132 -1.78 -25.42 -8.46
C GLY A 132 -1.14 -26.59 -7.71
N LYS A 133 -1.85 -27.71 -7.59
CA LYS A 133 -1.34 -28.95 -6.98
C LYS A 133 -0.21 -29.58 -7.79
N THR A 134 -0.28 -29.50 -9.12
CA THR A 134 0.73 -30.05 -10.03
C THR A 134 1.92 -29.13 -10.26
N ALA A 135 1.82 -27.86 -9.85
CA ALA A 135 2.89 -26.88 -10.01
C ALA A 135 4.02 -27.13 -9.01
N PRO A 136 5.27 -26.76 -9.35
CA PRO A 136 6.38 -26.82 -8.41
C PRO A 136 6.13 -25.91 -7.20
N PRO A 137 6.67 -26.25 -6.02
CA PRO A 137 6.53 -25.42 -4.83
C PRO A 137 7.18 -24.05 -5.06
N ILE A 138 6.50 -22.99 -4.62
CA ILE A 138 7.02 -21.63 -4.74
C ILE A 138 7.95 -21.34 -3.57
N HIS A 139 9.19 -20.96 -3.89
CA HIS A 139 10.13 -20.47 -2.90
C HIS A 139 9.91 -18.98 -2.66
N ARG A 140 9.53 -18.62 -1.43
CA ARG A 140 9.67 -17.24 -0.99
C ARG A 140 11.15 -16.96 -0.80
N PRO A 141 11.70 -15.87 -1.38
CA PRO A 141 13.01 -15.42 -0.94
C PRO A 141 12.94 -15.25 0.57
N HIS A 142 13.87 -15.87 1.29
CA HIS A 142 13.95 -15.70 2.73
C HIS A 142 13.99 -14.21 3.00
N LEU A 143 12.96 -13.70 3.70
CA LEU A 143 13.02 -12.34 4.22
C LEU A 143 14.25 -12.35 5.12
N ILE A 144 15.31 -11.66 4.69
CA ILE A 144 16.48 -11.40 5.51
C ILE A 144 15.90 -10.82 6.79
N LYS A 145 16.00 -11.58 7.90
CA LYS A 145 15.47 -11.12 9.19
C LYS A 145 16.09 -9.75 9.40
N ALA A 146 15.25 -8.71 9.45
CA ALA A 146 15.73 -7.35 9.61
C ALA A 146 16.66 -7.35 10.82
N ILE A 147 17.92 -6.98 10.59
CA ILE A 147 18.91 -6.88 11.67
C ILE A 147 18.29 -5.93 12.70
N ARG A 148 18.20 -6.40 13.95
CA ARG A 148 17.60 -5.61 15.02
C ARG A 148 18.37 -4.31 15.13
N ALA A 149 17.66 -3.18 15.09
CA ALA A 149 18.28 -1.86 15.20
C ALA A 149 19.13 -1.80 16.48
N SER A 150 20.32 -1.21 16.38
CA SER A 150 21.14 -0.94 17.55
C SER A 150 20.41 0.03 18.50
N LYS A 151 20.82 0.06 19.77
CA LYS A 151 20.26 1.01 20.75
C LYS A 151 20.36 2.45 20.25
N GLU A 152 21.47 2.80 19.61
CA GLU A 152 21.71 4.13 19.02
C GLU A 152 20.75 4.43 17.86
N GLN A 153 20.56 3.48 16.94
CA GLN A 153 19.62 3.63 15.82
C GLN A 153 18.18 3.81 16.31
N ALA A 154 17.78 3.05 17.35
CA ALA A 154 16.46 3.20 17.97
C ALA A 154 16.28 4.57 18.62
N GLN A 155 17.28 5.06 19.36
CA GLN A 155 17.25 6.36 20.00
C GLN A 155 17.21 7.51 18.97
N ARG A 156 17.97 7.39 17.87
CA ARG A 156 17.92 8.34 16.75
C ARG A 156 16.53 8.40 16.13
N LEU A 157 15.88 7.25 15.89
CA LEU A 157 14.52 7.23 15.36
C LEU A 157 13.51 7.91 16.29
N ILE A 158 13.65 7.75 17.61
CA ILE A 158 12.81 8.45 18.60
C ILE A 158 13.00 9.97 18.46
N ARG A 159 14.25 10.45 18.48
CA ARG A 159 14.57 11.88 18.29
C ARG A 159 13.99 12.44 17.00
N LEU A 160 14.13 11.73 15.89
CA LEU A 160 13.57 12.13 14.59
C LEU A 160 12.03 12.19 14.61
N LYS A 161 11.35 11.26 15.28
CA LYS A 161 9.88 11.28 15.41
C LYS A 161 9.42 12.46 16.26
N GLU A 162 10.12 12.76 17.36
CA GLU A 162 9.83 13.90 18.23
C GLU A 162 10.06 15.23 17.50
N TRP A 163 11.20 15.36 16.80
CA TRP A 163 11.49 16.51 15.94
C TRP A 163 10.37 16.72 14.90
N ARG A 164 9.96 15.67 14.18
CA ARG A 164 8.91 15.76 13.16
C ARG A 164 7.57 16.21 13.76
N THR A 165 7.26 15.74 14.96
CA THR A 165 6.02 16.10 15.69
C THR A 165 6.06 17.55 16.18
N SER A 166 7.21 18.00 16.69
CA SER A 166 7.44 19.37 17.13
C SER A 166 7.34 20.35 15.95
N LEU A 167 8.01 20.04 14.84
CA LEU A 167 7.95 20.84 13.62
C LEU A 167 6.52 20.90 13.06
N GLY A 168 5.80 19.76 13.06
CA GLY A 168 4.39 19.68 12.68
C GLY A 168 3.51 20.63 13.48
N SER A 169 3.67 20.61 14.81
CA SER A 169 2.96 21.53 15.71
C SER A 169 3.28 23.00 15.40
N SER A 170 4.56 23.34 15.23
CA SER A 170 4.99 24.73 14.94
C SER A 170 4.43 25.26 13.62
N LEU A 171 4.32 24.39 12.61
CA LEU A 171 3.77 24.72 11.30
C LEU A 171 2.26 24.48 11.21
N SER A 172 1.61 23.98 12.26
CA SER A 172 0.20 23.55 12.20
C SER A 172 -0.07 22.62 11.01
N LEU A 173 0.82 21.64 10.81
CA LEU A 173 0.74 20.63 9.77
C LEU A 173 0.78 19.23 10.37
N ASP A 174 0.12 18.29 9.69
CA ASP A 174 0.27 16.88 10.03
C ASP A 174 1.74 16.46 9.81
N PRO A 175 2.40 15.81 10.80
CA PRO A 175 3.80 15.39 10.68
C PRO A 175 4.09 14.53 9.43
N SER A 176 3.11 13.78 8.93
CA SER A 176 3.27 12.96 7.72
C SER A 176 3.43 13.78 6.44
N LEU A 177 3.00 15.05 6.44
CA LEU A 177 3.19 15.98 5.32
C LEU A 177 4.58 16.63 5.31
N LEU A 178 5.27 16.66 6.45
CA LEU A 178 6.59 17.28 6.54
C LEU A 178 7.69 16.39 5.99
N TRP A 179 7.69 15.12 6.40
CA TRP A 179 8.71 14.17 5.97
C TRP A 179 8.24 12.70 6.10
N PRO A 180 8.51 11.83 5.10
CA PRO A 180 8.12 10.42 5.15
C PRO A 180 8.72 9.68 6.35
N LEU A 181 7.92 8.86 7.03
CA LEU A 181 8.40 8.06 8.16
C LEU A 181 9.45 7.03 7.72
N THR A 182 9.25 6.43 6.55
CA THR A 182 10.17 5.47 5.93
C THR A 182 11.55 6.08 5.70
N SER A 183 11.62 7.34 5.27
CA SER A 183 12.87 8.09 5.15
C SER A 183 13.55 8.29 6.51
N LEU A 184 12.79 8.65 7.56
CA LEU A 184 13.35 8.76 8.92
C LEU A 184 13.86 7.41 9.46
N GLU A 185 13.21 6.29 9.12
CA GLU A 185 13.68 4.95 9.49
C GLU A 185 14.98 4.56 8.77
N ARG A 186 15.19 5.03 7.54
CA ARG A 186 16.45 4.86 6.79
C ARG A 186 17.55 5.75 7.38
N LEU A 187 17.28 7.04 7.59
CA LEU A 187 18.22 7.98 8.23
C LEU A 187 18.56 7.61 9.67
N ALA A 188 17.62 7.00 10.39
CA ALA A 188 17.89 6.45 11.72
C ALA A 188 18.98 5.36 11.68
N LYS A 189 19.09 4.60 10.59
CA LYS A 189 20.12 3.57 10.41
C LYS A 189 21.41 4.14 9.86
N GLU A 190 21.30 5.00 8.85
CA GLU A 190 22.40 5.54 8.05
C GLU A 190 22.27 7.09 7.95
N PRO A 191 22.66 7.84 9.00
CA PRO A 191 22.41 9.29 9.07
C PRO A 191 23.14 10.10 7.99
N ASP A 192 24.28 9.59 7.50
CA ASP A 192 25.10 10.25 6.48
C ASP A 192 24.46 10.24 5.07
N THR A 193 23.30 9.58 4.92
CA THR A 193 22.58 9.44 3.64
C THR A 193 21.52 10.52 3.40
N LEU A 194 21.50 11.59 4.21
CA LEU A 194 20.54 12.69 4.03
C LEU A 194 20.59 13.30 2.62
N SER A 195 21.79 13.43 2.03
CA SER A 195 21.95 13.93 0.66
C SER A 195 21.23 13.07 -0.37
N VAL A 196 21.19 11.75 -0.17
CA VAL A 196 20.47 10.81 -1.04
C VAL A 196 18.97 10.96 -0.86
N GLU A 197 18.48 11.02 0.38
CA GLU A 197 17.05 11.23 0.67
C GLU A 197 16.52 12.53 0.07
N LEU A 198 17.31 13.61 0.12
CA LEU A 198 16.96 14.90 -0.47
C LEU A 198 16.79 14.84 -1.99
N THR A 199 17.39 13.86 -2.67
CA THR A 199 17.23 13.67 -4.13
C THR A 199 16.11 12.71 -4.50
N SER A 200 15.46 12.07 -3.51
CA SER A 200 14.37 11.13 -3.74
C SER A 200 13.13 11.83 -4.31
N ASP A 201 12.43 11.14 -5.23
CA ASP A 201 11.12 11.54 -5.76
C ASP A 201 10.04 11.60 -4.65
N GLU A 202 10.27 10.93 -3.51
CA GLU A 202 9.39 11.01 -2.34
C GLU A 202 9.46 12.39 -1.65
N ILE A 203 10.51 13.18 -1.88
CA ILE A 203 10.76 14.44 -1.18
C ILE A 203 10.55 15.62 -2.13
N ARG A 204 9.60 16.48 -1.77
CA ARG A 204 9.17 17.65 -2.55
C ARG A 204 10.14 18.81 -2.37
N HIS A 205 10.21 19.70 -3.34
CA HIS A 205 11.04 20.90 -3.32
C HIS A 205 10.71 21.74 -2.09
N TRP A 206 9.43 22.00 -1.82
CA TRP A 206 9.05 22.76 -0.64
C TRP A 206 9.49 22.10 0.68
N GLN A 207 9.51 20.76 0.76
CA GLN A 207 10.00 20.05 1.94
C GLN A 207 11.51 20.24 2.09
N ARG A 208 12.28 20.21 1.00
CA ARG A 208 13.73 20.46 1.04
C ARG A 208 14.01 21.86 1.59
N ASP A 209 13.32 22.86 1.06
CA ASP A 209 13.52 24.27 1.42
C ASP A 209 13.19 24.56 2.89
N VAL A 210 12.17 23.89 3.43
CA VAL A 210 11.64 24.18 4.77
C VAL A 210 12.23 23.26 5.85
N VAL A 211 12.49 22.00 5.51
CA VAL A 211 12.74 20.93 6.48
C VAL A 211 14.21 20.53 6.54
N ALA A 212 14.94 20.57 5.42
CA ALA A 212 16.27 19.95 5.29
C ALA A 212 17.28 20.44 6.32
N SER A 213 17.39 21.76 6.55
CA SER A 213 18.34 22.32 7.51
C SER A 213 18.06 21.87 8.95
N SER A 214 16.78 21.84 9.35
CA SER A 214 16.38 21.41 10.69
C SER A 214 16.54 19.90 10.89
N LEU A 215 16.35 19.12 9.83
CA LEU A 215 16.58 17.67 9.84
C LEU A 215 18.08 17.35 9.95
N GLN A 216 18.93 18.07 9.21
CA GLN A 216 20.38 17.94 9.31
C GLN A 216 20.88 18.25 10.73
N ALA A 217 20.36 19.31 11.35
CA ALA A 217 20.68 19.64 12.74
C ALA A 217 20.21 18.57 13.73
N CYS A 218 19.10 17.87 13.46
CA CYS A 218 18.62 16.78 14.29
C CYS A 218 19.43 15.48 14.13
N LEU A 219 20.08 15.29 12.98
CA LEU A 219 20.92 14.13 12.67
C LEU A 219 22.35 14.27 13.19
N SER A 220 22.82 15.52 13.33
CA SER A 220 24.13 15.86 13.92
C SER A 220 24.16 15.57 15.43
#